data_AF-A0A962Y2D0-F1
#
_entry.id   AF-A0A962Y2D0-F1
#
_cell.length_a   1.000
_cell.length_b   1.000
_cell.length_c   1.000
_cell.angle_alpha   90.00
_cell.angle_beta   90.00
_cell.angle_gamma   90.00
#
_symmetry.space_group_name_H-M   'P 1'
#
loop_
_entity.id
_entity.type
_entity.pdbx_description
1 polymer ?
#
loop_
_entity_poly.entity_id
_entity_poly.type
_entity_poly.pdbx_seq_one_letter_code
_entity_poly.pdbx_strand_id
1 'polypeptide(L)'
;MTWTLADLDVGTTLLTVNNRLATELRARYDALQVAAGRKAWPSADILPWHAWLTRQYQQLLDAGHTDLDLLNPAQERVVWQEVIERHGEPGALLRPAAAAESAQTAHRLCSDWQLDRHPLATLGGGETRTFLQWRHAFETELGQRRLLSAPGLTPLITTAYADDVLAPPRCVVLSGFDALSPVQTGLFELMQRKGCTVFRHTSSGAAAQHQRVEAVDADDEIRMAATWARGQLATQAQSRIAI
;
A
#
# COMPACT_ATOMS: atom_id res chain seq x y z
N MET A 1 -2.58 16.08 -18.32
CA MET A 1 -3.47 16.90 -17.47
C MET A 1 -2.96 16.81 -16.04
N THR A 2 -2.72 17.97 -15.42
CA THR A 2 -2.26 18.05 -14.03
C THR A 2 -3.51 18.13 -13.16
N TRP A 3 -3.76 17.11 -12.34
CA TRP A 3 -4.92 17.06 -11.46
C TRP A 3 -4.58 17.69 -10.10
N THR A 4 -5.50 18.49 -9.53
CA THR A 4 -5.32 19.17 -8.24
C THR A 4 -6.37 18.77 -7.21
N LEU A 5 -6.07 18.93 -5.92
CA LEU A 5 -7.04 18.65 -4.83
C LEU A 5 -8.35 19.44 -4.94
N ALA A 6 -8.38 20.56 -5.68
CA ALA A 6 -9.60 21.32 -5.93
C ALA A 6 -10.55 20.61 -6.91
N ASP A 7 -10.03 19.70 -7.73
CA ASP A 7 -10.78 18.93 -8.74
C ASP A 7 -11.44 17.67 -8.14
N LEU A 8 -11.33 17.44 -6.82
CA LEU A 8 -12.01 16.35 -6.11
C LEU A 8 -13.52 16.57 -6.11
N ASP A 9 -14.24 15.67 -6.77
CA ASP A 9 -15.69 15.66 -6.87
C ASP A 9 -16.31 14.32 -6.47
N VAL A 10 -17.64 14.29 -6.48
CA VAL A 10 -18.42 13.06 -6.27
C VAL A 10 -18.17 12.13 -7.46
N GLY A 11 -17.58 10.96 -7.17
CA GLY A 11 -17.20 9.96 -8.19
C GLY A 11 -15.70 9.90 -8.51
N THR A 12 -14.88 10.73 -7.84
CA THR A 12 -13.42 10.61 -7.87
C THR A 12 -12.90 9.94 -6.60
N THR A 13 -12.08 8.91 -6.75
CA THR A 13 -11.35 8.26 -5.65
C THR A 13 -9.87 8.60 -5.73
N LEU A 14 -9.33 9.26 -4.71
CA LEU A 14 -7.89 9.51 -4.58
C LEU A 14 -7.24 8.40 -3.76
N LEU A 15 -6.30 7.68 -4.37
CA LEU A 15 -5.52 6.63 -3.75
C LEU A 15 -4.17 7.16 -3.30
N THR A 16 -3.78 6.82 -2.07
CA THR A 16 -2.47 7.15 -1.51
C THR A 16 -1.65 5.91 -1.24
N VAL A 17 -0.32 6.05 -1.21
CA VAL A 17 0.57 4.96 -0.80
C VAL A 17 0.42 4.54 0.66
N ASN A 18 -0.07 5.41 1.54
CA ASN A 18 -0.19 5.11 2.96
C ASN A 18 -1.22 6.01 3.69
N ASN A 19 -1.54 5.61 4.93
CA ASN A 19 -2.45 6.32 5.84
C ASN A 19 -1.99 7.74 6.15
N ARG A 20 -0.69 7.95 6.33
CA ARG A 20 -0.14 9.27 6.66
C ARG A 20 -0.48 10.29 5.58
N LEU A 21 -0.26 9.94 4.31
CA LEU A 21 -0.58 10.80 3.18
C LEU A 21 -2.09 10.96 2.99
N ALA A 22 -2.89 9.92 3.22
CA ALA A 22 -4.36 10.03 3.13
C ALA A 22 -4.91 11.07 4.12
N THR A 23 -4.49 10.99 5.40
CA THR A 23 -4.89 11.93 6.44
C THR A 23 -4.46 13.36 6.13
N GLU A 24 -3.25 13.51 5.60
CA GLU A 24 -2.69 14.81 5.26
C GLU A 24 -3.42 15.48 4.08
N LEU A 25 -3.68 14.73 3.00
CA LEU A 25 -4.46 15.22 1.87
C LEU A 25 -5.91 15.52 2.23
N ARG A 26 -6.50 14.74 3.15
CA ARG A 26 -7.83 15.02 3.72
C ARG A 26 -7.87 16.37 4.41
N ALA A 27 -6.92 16.62 5.31
CA ALA A 27 -6.85 17.89 6.03
C ALA A 27 -6.63 19.08 5.08
N ARG A 28 -5.80 18.91 4.04
CA ARG A 28 -5.63 19.94 3.00
C ARG A 28 -6.91 20.20 2.22
N TYR A 29 -7.63 19.14 1.82
CA TYR A 29 -8.91 19.28 1.16
C TYR A 29 -9.89 20.06 2.04
N ASP A 30 -10.06 19.65 3.31
CA ASP A 30 -10.96 20.31 4.26
C ASP A 30 -10.60 21.79 4.46
N ALA A 31 -9.31 22.13 4.55
CA ALA A 31 -8.87 23.53 4.63
C ALA A 31 -9.26 24.35 3.38
N LEU A 32 -9.19 23.77 2.17
CA LEU A 32 -9.65 24.43 0.94
C LEU A 32 -11.17 24.66 0.97
N GLN A 33 -11.94 23.73 1.53
CA GLN A 33 -13.40 23.87 1.65
C GLN A 33 -13.77 25.01 2.60
N VAL A 34 -13.08 25.11 3.75
CA VAL A 34 -13.23 26.22 4.70
C VAL A 34 -12.84 27.55 4.06
N ALA A 35 -11.71 27.60 3.35
CA ALA A 35 -11.25 28.81 2.66
C ALA A 35 -12.22 29.26 1.55
N ALA A 36 -12.94 28.32 0.92
CA ALA A 36 -14.03 28.60 -0.02
C ALA A 36 -15.35 29.03 0.66
N GLY A 37 -15.36 29.20 1.99
CA GLY A 37 -16.51 29.67 2.76
C GLY A 37 -17.59 28.62 3.01
N ARG A 38 -17.32 27.33 2.72
CA ARG A 38 -18.29 26.25 2.97
C ARG A 38 -18.34 25.93 4.45
N LYS A 39 -19.55 25.68 4.96
CA LYS A 39 -19.79 25.27 6.37
C LYS A 39 -19.98 23.77 6.55
N ALA A 40 -20.31 23.07 5.46
CA ALA A 40 -20.42 21.62 5.39
C ALA A 40 -20.16 21.19 3.94
N TRP A 41 -19.54 20.03 3.77
CA TRP A 41 -19.27 19.41 2.47
C TRP A 41 -19.25 17.88 2.63
N PRO A 42 -19.52 17.12 1.56
CA PRO A 42 -19.28 15.68 1.56
C PRO A 42 -17.81 15.37 1.83
N SER A 43 -17.54 14.34 2.64
CA SER A 43 -16.16 13.89 2.81
C SER A 43 -15.61 13.42 1.47
N ALA A 44 -14.43 13.89 1.09
CA ALA A 44 -13.75 13.40 -0.11
C ALA A 44 -13.56 11.88 -0.03
N ASP A 45 -13.36 11.21 -1.17
CA ASP A 45 -12.96 9.79 -1.18
C ASP A 45 -11.44 9.70 -1.38
N ILE A 46 -10.69 9.72 -0.28
CA ILE A 46 -9.21 9.66 -0.22
C ILE A 46 -8.90 8.49 0.68
N LEU A 47 -8.25 7.48 0.11
CA LEU A 47 -7.98 6.22 0.79
C LEU A 47 -6.56 5.73 0.50
N PRO A 48 -5.90 5.13 1.48
CA PRO A 48 -4.74 4.29 1.23
C PRO A 48 -5.08 3.16 0.27
N TRP A 49 -4.13 2.78 -0.59
CA TRP A 49 -4.25 1.66 -1.53
C TRP A 49 -4.88 0.41 -0.92
N HIS A 50 -4.32 -0.07 0.20
CA HIS A 50 -4.82 -1.27 0.85
C HIS A 50 -6.26 -1.11 1.37
N ALA A 51 -6.59 0.05 1.94
CA ALA A 51 -7.95 0.30 2.42
C ALA A 51 -8.97 0.33 1.28
N TRP A 52 -8.58 0.85 0.11
CA TRP A 52 -9.41 0.80 -1.09
C TRP A 52 -9.62 -0.64 -1.58
N LEU A 53 -8.58 -1.48 -1.63
CA LEU A 53 -8.72 -2.89 -1.97
C LEU A 53 -9.65 -3.61 -0.99
N THR A 54 -9.45 -3.43 0.32
CA THR A 54 -10.34 -4.01 1.34
C THR A 54 -11.78 -3.57 1.16
N ARG A 55 -12.02 -2.30 0.78
CA ARG A 55 -13.37 -1.80 0.47
C ARG A 55 -13.99 -2.53 -0.73
N GLN A 56 -13.22 -2.80 -1.79
CA GLN A 56 -13.73 -3.55 -2.95
C GLN A 56 -14.01 -5.02 -2.58
N TYR A 57 -13.12 -5.64 -1.80
CA TYR A 57 -13.33 -6.99 -1.28
C TYR A 57 -14.62 -7.09 -0.44
N GLN A 58 -14.89 -6.11 0.42
CA GLN A 58 -16.12 -6.10 1.22
C GLN A 58 -17.36 -6.04 0.33
N GLN A 59 -17.34 -5.26 -0.76
CA GLN A 59 -18.45 -5.24 -1.72
C GLN A 59 -18.68 -6.60 -2.38
N LEU A 60 -17.60 -7.32 -2.72
CA LEU A 60 -17.70 -8.68 -3.26
C LEU A 60 -18.29 -9.65 -2.24
N LEU A 61 -17.88 -9.53 -0.97
CA LEU A 61 -18.37 -10.39 0.11
C LEU A 61 -19.86 -10.13 0.38
N ASP A 62 -20.25 -8.87 0.51
CA ASP A 62 -21.63 -8.45 0.78
C ASP A 62 -22.58 -8.86 -0.36
N ALA A 63 -22.09 -8.84 -1.60
CA ALA A 63 -22.84 -9.26 -2.78
C ALA A 63 -22.79 -10.78 -3.04
N GLY A 64 -22.06 -11.55 -2.23
CA GLY A 64 -21.94 -13.01 -2.36
C GLY A 64 -21.09 -13.46 -3.56
N HIS A 65 -20.23 -12.60 -4.10
CA HIS A 65 -19.32 -12.90 -5.21
C HIS A 65 -17.97 -13.45 -4.76
N THR A 66 -17.68 -13.44 -3.46
CA THR A 66 -16.57 -14.17 -2.85
C THR A 66 -17.00 -14.71 -1.49
N ASP A 67 -16.42 -15.84 -1.12
CA ASP A 67 -16.56 -16.47 0.19
C ASP A 67 -15.19 -16.80 0.80
N LEU A 68 -14.13 -16.19 0.25
CA LEU A 68 -12.78 -16.31 0.77
C LEU A 68 -12.59 -15.37 1.96
N ASP A 69 -12.04 -15.87 3.07
CA ASP A 69 -11.78 -15.07 4.26
C ASP A 69 -10.44 -14.33 4.16
N LEU A 70 -10.49 -13.00 4.12
CA LEU A 70 -9.30 -12.15 4.11
C LEU A 70 -8.55 -12.21 5.46
N LEU A 71 -7.32 -12.71 5.41
CA LEU A 71 -6.42 -12.74 6.55
C LEU A 71 -5.85 -11.36 6.85
N ASN A 72 -5.85 -11.00 8.13
CA ASN A 72 -5.03 -9.90 8.61
C ASN A 72 -3.54 -10.29 8.66
N PRO A 73 -2.61 -9.32 8.77
CA PRO A 73 -1.18 -9.60 8.73
C PRO A 73 -0.68 -10.56 9.83
N ALA A 74 -1.32 -10.58 11.00
CA ALA A 74 -0.96 -11.48 12.09
C ALA A 74 -1.45 -12.91 11.82
N GLN A 75 -2.68 -13.07 11.33
CA GLN A 75 -3.22 -14.38 10.94
C GLN A 75 -2.41 -15.00 9.80
N GLU A 76 -2.04 -14.22 8.79
CA GLU A 76 -1.20 -14.69 7.69
C GLU A 76 0.16 -15.21 8.21
N ARG A 77 0.78 -14.51 9.17
CA ARG A 77 2.04 -14.94 9.80
C ARG A 77 1.90 -16.28 10.53
N VAL A 78 0.77 -16.54 11.17
CA VAL A 78 0.50 -17.84 11.82
C VAL A 78 0.51 -18.96 10.78
N VAL A 79 -0.18 -18.78 9.65
CA VAL A 79 -0.19 -19.79 8.57
C VAL A 79 1.22 -20.01 8.01
N TRP A 80 2.00 -18.93 7.82
CA TRP A 80 3.41 -19.06 7.44
C TRP A 80 4.23 -19.85 8.45
N GLN A 81 4.06 -19.58 9.74
CA GLN A 81 4.77 -20.30 10.80
C GLN A 81 4.39 -21.79 10.80
N GLU A 82 3.11 -22.12 10.68
CA GLU A 82 2.62 -23.51 10.57
C GLU A 82 3.27 -24.24 9.38
N VAL A 83 3.35 -23.58 8.22
CA VAL A 83 4.00 -24.13 7.01
C VAL A 83 5.49 -24.36 7.24
N ILE A 84 6.18 -23.37 7.82
CA ILE A 84 7.63 -23.44 8.05
C ILE A 84 7.98 -24.53 9.07
N GLU A 85 7.20 -24.68 10.14
CA GLU A 85 7.41 -25.71 11.16
C GLU A 85 7.16 -27.12 10.61
N ARG A 86 6.20 -27.28 9.67
CA ARG A 86 5.91 -28.58 9.04
C ARG A 86 6.95 -28.99 8.00
N HIS A 87 7.51 -28.03 7.27
CA HIS A 87 8.45 -28.28 6.17
C HIS A 87 9.92 -28.06 6.53
N GLY A 88 10.22 -27.58 7.74
CA GLY A 88 11.57 -27.46 8.25
C GLY A 88 12.07 -28.79 8.82
N GLU A 89 13.38 -29.06 8.67
CA GLU A 89 14.05 -30.09 9.47
C GLU A 89 13.91 -29.73 10.96
N PRO A 90 13.54 -30.68 11.85
CA PRO A 90 13.44 -30.42 13.28
C PRO A 90 14.74 -29.80 13.83
N GLY A 91 14.66 -28.55 14.29
CA GLY A 91 15.81 -27.81 14.83
C GLY A 91 16.67 -27.02 13.83
N ALA A 92 16.36 -27.05 12.53
CA ALA A 92 17.12 -26.29 11.52
C ALA A 92 16.86 -24.78 11.53
N LEU A 93 15.70 -24.35 12.04
CA LEU A 93 15.36 -22.94 12.19
C LEU A 93 15.36 -22.53 13.66
N LEU A 94 16.34 -21.70 14.03
CA LEU A 94 16.46 -21.14 15.38
C LEU A 94 15.30 -20.20 15.75
N ARG A 95 14.58 -19.63 14.76
CA ARG A 95 13.50 -18.63 14.94
C ARG A 95 12.40 -18.72 13.86
N PRO A 96 11.43 -19.66 13.99
CA PRO A 96 10.33 -19.82 13.03
C PRO A 96 9.50 -18.55 12.80
N ALA A 97 9.22 -17.78 13.86
CA ALA A 97 8.45 -16.53 13.77
C ALA A 97 9.15 -15.46 12.91
N ALA A 98 10.48 -15.33 13.01
CA ALA A 98 11.23 -14.39 12.18
C ALA A 98 11.26 -14.83 10.71
N ALA A 99 11.40 -16.14 10.46
CA ALA A 99 11.32 -16.70 9.12
C ALA A 99 9.93 -16.49 8.49
N ALA A 100 8.85 -16.61 9.26
CA ALA A 100 7.49 -16.36 8.81
C ALA A 100 7.28 -14.90 8.38
N GLU A 101 7.83 -13.94 9.13
CA GLU A 101 7.77 -12.53 8.74
C GLU A 101 8.57 -12.23 7.46
N SER A 102 9.76 -12.82 7.31
CA SER A 102 10.54 -12.71 6.07
C SER A 102 9.81 -13.35 4.89
N ALA A 103 9.21 -14.52 5.09
CA ALA A 103 8.45 -15.23 4.05
C ALA A 103 7.21 -14.44 3.62
N GLN A 104 6.45 -13.85 4.57
CA GLN A 104 5.32 -12.97 4.27
C GLN A 104 5.76 -11.76 3.42
N THR A 105 6.87 -11.12 3.78
CA THR A 105 7.40 -9.96 3.04
C THR A 105 7.84 -10.35 1.63
N ALA A 106 8.59 -11.45 1.50
CA ALA A 106 9.04 -11.96 0.22
C ALA A 106 7.87 -12.40 -0.68
N HIS A 107 6.84 -13.02 -0.11
CA HIS A 107 5.63 -13.42 -0.84
C HIS A 107 4.88 -12.22 -1.39
N ARG A 108 4.71 -11.15 -0.60
CA ARG A 108 4.13 -9.89 -1.06
C ARG A 108 4.93 -9.31 -2.23
N LEU A 109 6.25 -9.20 -2.08
CA LEU A 109 7.12 -8.67 -3.14
C LEU A 109 7.00 -9.48 -4.43
N CYS A 110 7.07 -10.81 -4.33
CA CYS A 110 6.95 -11.68 -5.50
C CYS A 110 5.58 -11.56 -6.17
N SER A 111 4.51 -11.38 -5.39
CA SER A 111 3.15 -11.26 -5.91
C SER A 111 2.93 -9.90 -6.57
N ASP A 112 3.27 -8.81 -5.88
CA ASP A 112 3.11 -7.45 -6.39
C ASP A 112 3.90 -7.22 -7.68
N TRP A 113 5.11 -7.79 -7.75
CA TRP A 113 6.01 -7.68 -8.90
C TRP A 113 5.92 -8.82 -9.90
N GLN A 114 4.98 -9.76 -9.71
CA GLN A 114 4.77 -10.92 -10.59
C GLN A 114 6.07 -11.66 -10.91
N LEU A 115 6.92 -11.86 -9.90
CA LEU A 115 8.23 -12.48 -10.10
C LEU A 115 8.09 -13.96 -10.46
N ASP A 116 8.68 -14.33 -11.59
CA ASP A 116 8.66 -15.70 -12.09
C ASP A 116 9.42 -16.65 -11.17
N ARG A 117 8.79 -17.79 -10.85
CA ARG A 117 9.37 -18.82 -9.98
C ARG A 117 10.64 -19.45 -10.57
N HIS A 118 10.70 -19.65 -11.88
CA HIS A 118 11.80 -20.34 -12.55
C HIS A 118 13.13 -19.56 -12.45
N PRO A 119 13.21 -18.28 -12.83
CA PRO A 119 14.40 -17.46 -12.62
C PRO A 119 14.82 -17.39 -11.15
N LEU A 120 13.87 -17.21 -10.22
CA LEU A 120 14.16 -17.18 -8.79
C LEU A 120 14.78 -18.48 -8.28
N ALA A 121 14.28 -19.64 -8.71
CA ALA A 121 14.84 -20.94 -8.32
C ALA A 121 16.24 -21.20 -8.91
N THR A 122 16.48 -20.68 -10.13
CA THR A 122 17.72 -20.90 -10.90
C THR A 122 18.85 -19.99 -10.45
N LEU A 123 18.54 -18.69 -10.25
CA LEU A 123 19.51 -17.66 -9.85
C LEU A 123 19.67 -17.57 -8.33
N GLY A 124 18.69 -18.09 -7.58
CA GLY A 124 18.68 -18.04 -6.12
C GLY A 124 19.55 -19.09 -5.44
N GLY A 125 19.89 -18.80 -4.18
CA GLY A 125 20.59 -19.71 -3.28
C GLY A 125 19.68 -20.79 -2.68
N GLY A 126 20.22 -21.57 -1.75
CA GLY A 126 19.46 -22.58 -1.01
C GLY A 126 18.23 -21.99 -0.30
N GLU A 127 18.39 -20.83 0.32
CA GLU A 127 17.32 -20.11 1.02
C GLU A 127 16.17 -19.73 0.09
N THR A 128 16.46 -19.28 -1.14
CA THR A 128 15.42 -18.96 -2.13
C THR A 128 14.63 -20.20 -2.51
N ARG A 129 15.29 -21.35 -2.71
CA ARG A 129 14.60 -22.60 -3.01
C ARG A 129 13.71 -23.06 -1.86
N THR A 130 14.19 -22.94 -0.62
CA THR A 130 13.41 -23.23 0.59
C THR A 130 12.18 -22.32 0.69
N PHE A 131 12.36 -21.01 0.50
CA PHE A 131 11.26 -20.06 0.46
C PHE A 131 10.22 -20.40 -0.62
N LEU A 132 10.65 -20.78 -1.83
CA LEU A 132 9.72 -21.16 -2.91
C LEU A 132 8.93 -22.44 -2.59
N GLN A 133 9.52 -23.37 -1.83
CA GLN A 133 8.79 -24.54 -1.33
C GLN A 133 7.75 -24.14 -0.29
N TRP A 134 8.13 -23.32 0.70
CA TRP A 134 7.19 -22.80 1.70
C TRP A 134 6.07 -21.99 1.06
N ARG A 135 6.38 -21.14 0.07
CA ARG A 135 5.37 -20.37 -0.65
C ARG A 135 4.35 -21.25 -1.34
N HIS A 136 4.79 -22.33 -1.97
CA HIS A 136 3.88 -23.27 -2.61
C HIS A 136 2.97 -23.98 -1.59
N ALA A 137 3.53 -24.40 -0.45
CA ALA A 137 2.75 -25.01 0.64
C ALA A 137 1.75 -24.01 1.25
N PHE A 138 2.17 -22.76 1.47
CA PHE A 138 1.33 -21.67 1.95
C PHE A 138 0.16 -21.37 1.01
N GLU A 139 0.41 -21.23 -0.30
CA GLU A 139 -0.66 -21.02 -1.30
C GLU A 139 -1.64 -22.20 -1.33
N THR A 140 -1.15 -23.43 -1.11
CA THR A 140 -1.99 -24.63 -1.01
C THR A 140 -2.87 -24.60 0.24
N GLU A 141 -2.33 -24.24 1.40
CA GLU A 141 -3.06 -24.09 2.66
C GLU A 141 -4.16 -23.01 2.56
N LEU A 142 -3.86 -21.87 1.93
CA LEU A 142 -4.86 -20.84 1.68
C LEU A 142 -6.03 -21.38 0.85
N GLY A 143 -5.74 -22.10 -0.24
CA GLY A 143 -6.76 -22.70 -1.09
C GLY A 143 -7.64 -23.73 -0.37
N GLN A 144 -7.03 -24.61 0.44
CA GLN A 144 -7.77 -25.64 1.20
C GLN A 144 -8.69 -25.03 2.26
N ARG A 145 -8.26 -23.95 2.90
CA ARG A 145 -8.97 -23.29 3.99
C ARG A 145 -9.89 -22.15 3.52
N ARG A 146 -9.97 -21.90 2.20
CA ARG A 146 -10.70 -20.77 1.60
C ARG A 146 -10.25 -19.42 2.15
N LEU A 147 -8.95 -19.25 2.37
CA LEU A 147 -8.36 -18.03 2.91
C LEU A 147 -7.77 -17.18 1.79
N LEU A 148 -7.75 -15.87 2.01
CA LEU A 148 -7.14 -14.89 1.11
C LEU A 148 -6.06 -14.10 1.87
N SER A 149 -4.84 -14.07 1.35
CA SER A 149 -3.79 -13.17 1.85
C SER A 149 -3.91 -11.79 1.19
N ALA A 150 -3.31 -10.76 1.81
CA ALA A 150 -3.36 -9.40 1.28
C ALA A 150 -2.88 -9.27 -0.19
N PRO A 151 -1.81 -9.96 -0.64
CA PRO A 151 -1.41 -9.93 -2.05
C PRO A 151 -2.46 -10.51 -3.02
N GLY A 152 -3.32 -11.41 -2.56
CA GLY A 152 -4.41 -12.00 -3.34
C GLY A 152 -5.58 -11.05 -3.62
N LEU A 153 -5.68 -9.93 -2.88
CA LEU A 153 -6.76 -8.96 -3.08
C LEU A 153 -6.75 -8.34 -4.48
N THR A 154 -5.57 -7.92 -4.95
CA THR A 154 -5.50 -7.20 -6.23
C THR A 154 -5.91 -8.09 -7.41
N PRO A 155 -5.42 -9.34 -7.54
CA PRO A 155 -5.92 -10.28 -8.56
C PRO A 155 -7.43 -10.58 -8.45
N LEU A 156 -7.96 -10.77 -7.24
CA LEU A 156 -9.40 -11.00 -7.02
C LEU A 156 -10.23 -9.82 -7.55
N ILE A 157 -9.86 -8.60 -7.18
CA ILE A 157 -10.55 -7.38 -7.59
C ILE A 157 -10.38 -7.13 -9.09
N THR A 158 -9.21 -7.44 -9.65
CA THR A 158 -8.96 -7.35 -11.10
C THR A 158 -9.91 -8.28 -11.86
N THR A 159 -10.08 -9.51 -11.39
CA THR A 159 -11.01 -10.48 -11.98
C THR A 159 -12.45 -9.98 -11.89
N ALA A 160 -12.87 -9.46 -10.72
CA ALA A 160 -14.21 -8.91 -10.55
C ALA A 160 -14.51 -7.72 -11.49
N TYR A 161 -13.53 -6.86 -11.80
CA TYR A 161 -13.71 -5.82 -12.82
C TYR A 161 -13.72 -6.38 -14.25
N ALA A 162 -12.94 -7.42 -14.52
CA ALA A 162 -12.94 -8.07 -15.83
C ALA A 162 -14.31 -8.66 -16.14
N ASP A 163 -14.91 -9.32 -15.15
CA ASP A 163 -16.21 -10.01 -15.22
C ASP A 163 -17.42 -9.10 -15.01
N ASP A 164 -17.22 -7.77 -14.93
CA ASP A 164 -18.28 -6.77 -14.72
C ASP A 164 -19.09 -6.97 -13.42
N VAL A 165 -18.53 -7.69 -12.45
CA VAL A 165 -19.10 -7.85 -11.09
C VAL A 165 -18.98 -6.54 -10.31
N LEU A 166 -17.86 -5.84 -10.47
CA LEU A 166 -17.67 -4.50 -9.91
C LEU A 166 -17.69 -3.45 -11.02
N ALA A 167 -18.30 -2.30 -10.72
CA ALA A 167 -18.21 -1.12 -11.57
C ALA A 167 -17.04 -0.24 -11.11
N PRO A 168 -16.09 0.11 -11.99
CA PRO A 168 -15.00 0.99 -11.60
C PRO A 168 -15.52 2.40 -11.29
N PRO A 169 -14.88 3.14 -10.37
CA PRO A 169 -15.15 4.56 -10.20
C PRO A 169 -14.91 5.31 -11.51
N ARG A 170 -15.57 6.46 -11.65
CA ARG A 170 -15.41 7.31 -12.84
C ARG A 170 -13.98 7.83 -12.98
N CYS A 171 -13.35 8.17 -11.86
CA CYS A 171 -12.02 8.76 -11.83
C CYS A 171 -11.21 8.21 -10.64
N VAL A 172 -9.95 7.86 -10.89
CA VAL A 172 -8.97 7.52 -9.86
C VAL A 172 -7.78 8.46 -9.96
N VAL A 173 -7.32 8.95 -8.80
CA VAL A 173 -6.15 9.81 -8.70
C VAL A 173 -5.10 9.13 -7.82
N LEU A 174 -3.89 8.93 -8.32
CA LEU A 174 -2.80 8.27 -7.60
C LEU A 174 -1.86 9.30 -6.99
N SER A 175 -1.62 9.25 -5.68
CA SER A 175 -0.74 10.19 -4.98
C SER A 175 0.34 9.48 -4.15
N GLY A 176 1.58 9.93 -4.31
CA GLY A 176 2.74 9.46 -3.54
C GLY A 176 3.30 8.10 -3.98
N PHE A 177 2.87 7.57 -5.13
CA PHE A 177 3.43 6.35 -5.72
C PHE A 177 4.66 6.70 -6.56
N ASP A 178 5.85 6.28 -6.12
CA ASP A 178 7.09 6.45 -6.89
C ASP A 178 7.09 5.57 -8.15
N ALA A 179 6.72 4.31 -7.98
CA ALA A 179 6.49 3.35 -9.04
C ALA A 179 5.22 2.53 -8.71
N LEU A 180 4.52 2.12 -9.77
CA LEU A 180 3.43 1.16 -9.64
C LEU A 180 3.98 -0.23 -9.88
N SER A 181 3.57 -1.19 -9.05
CA SER A 181 3.90 -2.58 -9.32
C SER A 181 3.19 -3.06 -10.60
N PRO A 182 3.69 -4.11 -11.28
CA PRO A 182 3.02 -4.75 -12.40
C PRO A 182 1.55 -5.10 -12.11
N VAL A 183 1.25 -5.66 -10.92
CA VAL A 183 -0.13 -5.98 -10.53
C VAL A 183 -1.00 -4.72 -10.40
N GLN A 184 -0.48 -3.64 -9.81
CA GLN A 184 -1.19 -2.36 -9.72
C GLN A 184 -1.43 -1.75 -11.11
N THR A 185 -0.41 -1.77 -11.97
CA THR A 185 -0.47 -1.27 -13.34
C THR A 185 -1.56 -2.01 -14.13
N GLY A 186 -1.55 -3.35 -14.07
CA GLY A 186 -2.56 -4.17 -14.75
C GLY A 186 -4.00 -3.88 -14.30
N LEU A 187 -4.21 -3.66 -12.99
CA LEU A 187 -5.53 -3.25 -12.48
C LEU A 187 -5.95 -1.89 -13.04
N PHE A 188 -5.09 -0.88 -12.94
CA PHE A 188 -5.46 0.47 -13.39
C PHE A 188 -5.68 0.54 -14.90
N GLU A 189 -4.88 -0.17 -15.69
CA GLU A 189 -5.10 -0.28 -17.14
C GLU A 189 -6.44 -0.96 -17.46
N LEU A 190 -6.82 -2.00 -16.71
CA LEU A 190 -8.13 -2.64 -16.85
C LEU A 190 -9.26 -1.66 -16.54
N MET A 191 -9.14 -0.92 -15.43
CA MET A 191 -10.13 0.10 -15.07
C MET A 191 -10.23 1.18 -16.16
N GLN A 192 -9.10 1.59 -16.75
CA GLN A 192 -9.09 2.54 -17.88
C GLN A 192 -9.84 2.03 -19.10
N ARG A 193 -9.63 0.75 -19.47
CA ARG A 193 -10.39 0.11 -20.57
C ARG A 193 -11.90 0.03 -20.28
N LYS A 194 -12.28 -0.05 -19.01
CA LYS A 194 -13.68 -0.04 -18.54
C LYS A 194 -14.23 1.39 -18.32
N GLY A 195 -13.50 2.43 -18.72
CA GLY A 195 -13.97 3.82 -18.73
C GLY A 195 -13.57 4.67 -17.52
N CYS A 196 -12.76 4.14 -16.59
CA CYS A 196 -12.21 4.93 -15.48
C CYS A 196 -11.06 5.82 -15.96
N THR A 197 -11.11 7.12 -15.69
CA THR A 197 -9.95 7.97 -15.96
C THR A 197 -8.95 7.86 -14.79
N VAL A 198 -7.66 7.67 -15.08
CA VAL A 198 -6.61 7.57 -14.05
C VAL A 198 -5.63 8.72 -14.19
N PHE A 199 -5.49 9.53 -13.14
CA PHE A 199 -4.54 10.64 -13.05
C PHE A 199 -3.45 10.35 -12.02
N ARG A 200 -2.28 10.96 -12.20
CA ARG A 200 -1.29 11.07 -11.13
C ARG A 200 -1.39 12.46 -10.51
N HIS A 201 -1.56 12.49 -9.19
CA HIS A 201 -1.42 13.71 -8.42
C HIS A 201 0.07 14.03 -8.31
N THR A 202 0.50 15.02 -9.08
CA THR A 202 1.77 15.69 -8.85
C THR A 202 1.52 16.78 -7.82
N SER A 203 2.10 16.66 -6.63
CA SER A 203 2.11 17.77 -5.69
C SER A 203 2.83 18.94 -6.36
N SER A 204 2.10 19.98 -6.75
CA SER A 204 2.67 21.27 -7.13
C SER A 204 3.15 22.01 -5.87
N GLY A 205 4.02 21.38 -5.10
CA GLY A 205 4.84 22.13 -4.15
C GLY A 205 5.86 22.89 -4.98
N ALA A 206 6.01 24.19 -4.74
CA ALA A 206 7.20 24.91 -5.19
C ALA A 206 8.42 24.05 -4.85
N ALA A 207 9.39 23.94 -5.78
CA ALA A 207 10.60 23.15 -5.59
C ALA A 207 11.12 23.40 -4.17
N ALA A 208 10.99 22.39 -3.29
CA ALA A 208 11.37 22.56 -1.91
C ALA A 208 12.87 22.83 -1.91
N GLN A 209 13.28 23.98 -1.36
CA GLN A 209 14.69 24.28 -1.22
C GLN A 209 15.23 23.39 -0.11
N HIS A 210 15.88 22.30 -0.52
CA HIS A 210 16.58 21.41 0.38
C HIS A 210 17.98 21.99 0.65
N GLN A 211 18.36 22.07 1.92
CA GLN A 211 19.73 22.38 2.33
C GLN A 211 20.28 21.17 3.07
N ARG A 212 21.50 20.77 2.74
CA ARG A 212 22.25 19.75 3.47
C ARG A 212 23.28 20.46 4.32
N VAL A 213 23.32 20.12 5.61
CA VAL A 213 24.31 20.62 6.55
C VAL A 213 25.08 19.42 7.11
N GLU A 214 26.38 19.56 7.24
CA GLU A 214 27.26 18.55 7.82
C GLU A 214 27.49 18.88 9.30
N ALA A 215 27.38 17.87 10.15
CA ALA A 215 27.68 17.95 11.58
C ALA A 215 29.02 17.28 11.86
N VAL A 216 29.71 17.72 12.90
CA VAL A 216 31.03 17.19 13.26
C VAL A 216 30.92 15.77 13.83
N ASP A 217 29.86 15.50 14.57
CA ASP A 217 29.52 14.21 15.16
C ASP A 217 28.00 14.08 15.40
N ALA A 218 27.56 12.95 15.94
CA ALA A 218 26.14 12.68 16.19
C ALA A 218 25.50 13.64 17.23
N ASP A 219 26.26 14.11 18.21
CA ASP A 219 25.74 15.03 19.24
C ASP A 219 25.58 16.46 18.68
N ASP A 220 26.49 16.86 17.79
CA ASP A 220 26.38 18.08 17.01
C ASP A 220 25.18 18.02 16.05
N GLU A 221 24.96 16.89 15.37
CA GLU A 221 23.80 16.68 14.49
C GLU A 221 22.48 16.93 15.23
N ILE A 222 22.30 16.31 16.40
CA ILE A 222 21.09 16.46 17.22
C ILE A 222 20.91 17.93 17.66
N ARG A 223 21.99 18.60 18.10
CA ARG A 223 21.93 20.01 18.52
C ARG A 223 21.58 20.95 17.37
N MET A 224 22.14 20.71 16.19
CA MET A 224 21.86 21.49 14.98
C MET A 224 20.40 21.34 14.57
N ALA A 225 19.90 20.10 14.54
CA ALA A 225 18.51 19.81 14.21
C ALA A 225 17.52 20.45 15.21
N ALA A 226 17.81 20.37 16.52
CA ALA A 226 17.01 21.01 17.55
C ALA A 226 17.03 22.55 17.45
N THR A 227 18.20 23.14 17.17
CA THR A 227 18.35 24.58 17.00
C THR A 227 17.57 25.08 15.79
N TRP A 228 17.62 24.34 14.68
CA TRP A 228 16.85 24.62 13.49
C TRP A 228 15.34 24.55 13.77
N ALA A 229 14.86 23.49 14.41
CA ALA A 229 13.45 23.33 14.73
C ALA A 229 12.94 24.44 15.66
N ARG A 230 13.74 24.86 16.64
CA ARG A 230 13.42 26.02 17.50
C ARG A 230 13.29 27.30 16.68
N GLY A 231 14.19 27.54 15.72
CA GLY A 231 14.11 28.70 14.83
C GLY A 231 12.82 28.72 14.01
N GLN A 232 12.45 27.57 13.45
CA GLN A 232 11.21 27.42 12.68
C GLN A 232 9.95 27.65 13.53
N LEU A 233 9.91 27.12 14.76
CA LEU A 233 8.79 27.35 15.68
C LEU A 233 8.69 28.81 16.14
N ALA A 234 9.82 29.52 16.24
CA ALA A 234 9.81 30.95 16.56
C ALA A 234 9.19 31.79 15.42
N THR A 235 9.37 31.38 14.16
CA THR A 235 8.75 32.05 13.00
C THR A 235 7.30 31.63 12.78
N GLN A 236 6.97 30.36 13.03
CA GLN A 236 5.62 29.81 12.88
C GLN A 236 5.26 28.93 14.08
N ALA A 237 4.66 29.53 15.11
CA ALA A 237 4.36 28.87 16.38
C ALA A 237 3.41 27.66 16.28
N GLN A 238 2.65 27.54 15.19
CA GLN A 238 1.71 26.44 14.95
C GLN A 238 2.27 25.34 14.02
N SER A 239 3.52 25.46 13.58
CA SER A 239 4.13 24.47 12.68
C SER A 239 4.44 23.16 13.41
N ARG A 240 4.06 22.04 12.80
CA ARG A 240 4.43 20.70 13.28
C ARG A 240 5.71 20.26 12.59
N ILE A 241 6.79 20.16 13.37
CA ILE A 241 8.12 19.80 12.87
C ILE A 241 8.43 18.38 13.31
N ALA A 242 8.86 17.54 12.37
CA ALA A 242 9.49 16.26 12.66
C ALA A 242 11.01 16.43 12.49
N ILE A 243 11.77 15.92 13.45
CA ILE A 243 13.23 15.84 13.44
C ILE A 243 13.60 14.37 13.43
#